data_AF-H5Y244-F1
#
_entry.id   AF-H5Y244-F1
#
_cell.length_a   1.000
_cell.length_b   1.000
_cell.length_c   1.000
_cell.angle_alpha   90.00
_cell.angle_beta   90.00
_cell.angle_gamma   90.00
#
_symmetry.space_group_name_H-M   'P 1'
#
loop_
_entity.id
_entity.type
_entity.pdbx_description
1 polymer ?
#
loop_
_entity_poly.entity_id
_entity_poly.type
_entity_poly.pdbx_seq_one_letter_code
_entity_poly.pdbx_strand_id
1 'polypeptide(L)'
;MREQLIVELTALKQSIVAANSEVYLAARELVNAKDELRLTENSLIVDGLIDGKNAEIRSAQMYANTVVDRQNVADAEDSLESAKMTLNNLQTELRITLALVELVKGVA
;
A
#
# COMPACT_ATOMS: atom_id res chain seq x y z
N MET A 1 -17.66 -25.57 -20.17
CA MET A 1 -18.26 -24.50 -19.34
C MET A 1 -17.96 -24.68 -17.85
N ARG A 2 -18.40 -25.77 -17.18
CA ARG A 2 -18.12 -25.99 -15.74
C ARG A 2 -16.62 -26.07 -15.40
N GLU A 3 -15.85 -26.83 -16.17
CA GLU A 3 -14.40 -26.96 -15.95
C GLU A 3 -13.65 -25.64 -16.16
N GLN A 4 -14.02 -24.89 -17.19
CA GLN A 4 -13.47 -23.56 -17.46
C GLN A 4 -13.73 -22.59 -16.30
N LEU A 5 -14.95 -22.60 -15.76
CA LEU A 5 -15.31 -21.83 -14.56
C LEU A 5 -14.50 -22.22 -13.32
N ILE A 6 -14.23 -23.51 -13.14
CA ILE A 6 -13.37 -23.98 -12.03
C ILE A 6 -11.94 -23.45 -12.20
N VAL A 7 -11.41 -23.49 -13.42
CA VAL A 7 -10.07 -22.97 -13.73
C VAL A 7 -10.00 -21.46 -13.46
N GLU A 8 -10.95 -20.69 -13.99
CA GLU A 8 -11.01 -19.23 -13.81
C GLU A 8 -11.15 -18.82 -12.34
N LEU A 9 -12.06 -19.46 -11.59
CA LEU A 9 -12.23 -19.19 -10.16
C LEU A 9 -11.00 -19.59 -9.32
N THR A 10 -10.32 -20.67 -9.71
CA THR A 10 -9.09 -21.10 -9.03
C THR A 10 -7.96 -20.11 -9.28
N ALA A 11 -7.81 -19.63 -10.52
CA ALA A 11 -6.84 -18.60 -10.87
C ALA A 11 -7.14 -17.28 -10.13
N LEU A 12 -8.40 -16.84 -10.11
CA LEU A 12 -8.82 -15.62 -9.40
C LEU A 12 -8.54 -15.72 -7.90
N LYS A 13 -8.79 -16.88 -7.29
CA LYS A 13 -8.42 -17.13 -5.89
C LYS A 13 -6.91 -16.96 -5.66
N GLN A 14 -6.07 -17.50 -6.53
CA GLN A 14 -4.62 -17.36 -6.43
C GLN A 14 -4.19 -15.89 -6.55
N SER A 15 -4.75 -15.15 -7.51
CA SER A 15 -4.51 -13.72 -7.68
C SER A 15 -4.92 -12.91 -6.44
N ILE A 16 -6.06 -13.21 -5.83
CA ILE A 16 -6.51 -12.54 -4.60
C ILE A 16 -5.54 -12.83 -3.44
N VAL A 17 -5.06 -14.07 -3.30
CA VAL A 17 -4.07 -14.40 -2.26
C VAL A 17 -2.76 -13.64 -2.48
N ALA A 18 -2.28 -13.56 -3.71
CA ALA A 18 -1.10 -12.78 -4.06
C ALA A 18 -1.29 -11.28 -3.74
N ALA A 19 -2.39 -10.68 -4.20
CA ALA A 19 -2.70 -9.27 -3.95
C ALA A 19 -2.84 -8.96 -2.44
N ASN A 20 -3.40 -9.86 -1.64
CA ASN A 20 -3.41 -9.69 -0.18
C ASN A 20 -2.00 -9.66 0.41
N SER A 21 -1.11 -10.54 -0.08
CA SER A 21 0.29 -10.53 0.35
C SER A 21 0.99 -9.24 -0.05
N GLU A 22 0.72 -8.70 -1.24
CA GLU A 22 1.27 -7.43 -1.70
C GLU A 22 0.79 -6.26 -0.82
N VAL A 23 -0.49 -6.19 -0.48
CA VAL A 23 -1.01 -5.18 0.46
C VAL A 23 -0.31 -5.26 1.81
N TYR A 24 -0.10 -6.47 2.33
CA TYR A 24 0.62 -6.67 3.59
C TYR A 24 2.07 -6.17 3.50
N LEU A 25 2.79 -6.51 2.44
CA LEU A 25 4.17 -6.09 2.23
C LEU A 25 4.28 -4.57 2.08
N ALA A 26 3.45 -3.96 1.24
CA ALA A 26 3.42 -2.51 1.05
C ALA A 26 3.06 -1.76 2.35
N ALA A 27 2.14 -2.31 3.16
CA ALA A 27 1.81 -1.73 4.46
C ALA A 27 3.01 -1.78 5.41
N ARG A 28 3.79 -2.85 5.38
CA ARG A 28 5.00 -2.99 6.18
C ARG A 28 6.09 -2.03 5.72
N GLU A 29 6.26 -1.87 4.40
CA GLU A 29 7.21 -0.90 3.82
C GLU A 29 6.87 0.53 4.24
N LEU A 30 5.59 0.91 4.23
CA LEU A 30 5.15 2.21 4.71
C LEU A 30 5.48 2.44 6.18
N VAL A 31 5.27 1.44 7.03
CA VAL A 31 5.65 1.52 8.45
C VAL A 31 7.15 1.74 8.60
N ASN A 32 7.96 0.97 7.87
CA ASN A 32 9.42 1.09 7.90
C ASN A 32 9.89 2.48 7.43
N ALA A 33 9.36 2.98 6.32
CA ALA A 33 9.71 4.31 5.79
C ALA A 33 9.36 5.43 6.80
N LYS A 34 8.23 5.31 7.49
CA LYS A 34 7.83 6.26 8.55
C LYS A 34 8.75 6.18 9.77
N ASP A 35 9.15 4.98 10.16
CA ASP A 35 10.10 4.79 11.25
C ASP A 35 11.49 5.33 10.90
N GLU A 36 11.97 5.11 9.67
CA GLU A 36 13.23 5.67 9.15
C GLU A 36 13.20 7.19 9.16
N LEU A 37 12.16 7.82 8.62
CA LEU A 37 11.99 9.27 8.66
C LEU A 37 12.06 9.79 10.11
N ARG A 38 11.36 9.14 11.05
CA ARG A 38 11.40 9.53 12.47
C ARG A 38 12.79 9.39 13.07
N LEU A 39 13.53 8.33 12.72
CA LEU A 39 14.90 8.14 13.18
C LEU A 39 15.83 9.22 12.64
N THR A 40 15.72 9.57 11.35
CA THR A 40 16.47 10.68 10.75
C THR A 40 16.14 12.00 11.44
N GLU A 41 14.85 12.33 11.61
CA GLU A 41 14.41 13.55 12.30
C GLU A 41 14.98 13.65 13.72
N ASN A 42 14.99 12.55 14.46
CA ASN A 42 15.58 12.50 15.80
C ASN A 42 17.10 12.72 15.77
N SER A 43 17.82 12.09 14.83
CA SER A 43 19.28 12.26 14.69
C SER A 43 19.62 13.73 14.41
N LEU A 44 18.90 14.37 13.48
CA LEU A 44 19.13 15.77 13.12
C LEU A 44 18.99 16.72 14.32
N ILE A 45 18.07 16.43 15.24
CA ILE A 45 17.90 17.19 16.47
C ILE A 45 19.06 16.92 17.44
N VAL A 46 19.40 15.65 17.67
CA VAL A 46 20.45 15.25 18.62
C VAL A 46 21.83 15.74 18.17
N ASP A 47 22.12 15.68 16.87
CA ASP A 47 23.38 16.10 16.27
C ASP A 47 23.50 17.63 16.15
N GLY A 48 22.43 18.37 16.47
CA GLY A 48 22.42 19.83 16.46
C GLY A 48 22.38 20.45 15.06
N LEU A 49 22.03 19.69 14.01
CA LEU A 49 21.86 20.22 12.66
C LEU A 49 20.64 21.14 12.54
N ILE A 50 19.70 21.04 13.48
CA ILE A 50 18.53 21.90 13.58
C ILE A 50 18.78 22.98 14.63
N ASP A 51 19.38 24.09 14.22
CA ASP A 51 19.84 25.18 15.10
C ASP A 51 19.04 26.49 14.94
N GLY A 52 17.97 26.46 14.13
CA GLY A 52 17.15 27.64 13.83
C GLY A 52 16.68 28.40 15.06
N LYS A 53 16.90 29.72 15.04
CA LYS A 53 16.57 30.64 16.15
C LYS A 53 15.08 30.75 16.44
N ASN A 54 14.22 30.39 15.48
CA ASN A 54 12.77 30.35 15.63
C ASN A 54 12.20 29.04 15.04
N ALA A 55 10.91 28.80 15.26
CA ALA A 55 10.25 27.56 14.83
C ALA A 55 10.20 27.39 13.30
N GLU A 56 10.03 28.47 12.55
CA GLU A 56 9.95 28.44 11.09
C GLU A 56 11.28 27.99 10.46
N ILE A 57 12.41 28.54 10.93
CA ILE A 57 13.74 28.16 10.43
C ILE A 57 14.03 26.70 10.77
N ARG A 58 13.71 26.24 12.00
CA ARG A 58 13.89 24.83 12.38
C ARG A 58 13.04 23.89 11.52
N SER A 59 11.80 24.28 11.22
CA SER A 59 10.93 23.49 10.34
C SER A 59 11.48 23.43 8.91
N ALA A 60 11.99 24.54 8.38
CA ALA A 60 12.59 24.58 7.05
C ALA A 60 13.87 23.74 6.97
N GLN A 61 14.74 23.82 8.00
CA GLN A 61 15.92 22.99 8.12
C GLN A 61 15.58 21.51 8.21
N MET A 62 14.58 21.15 9.03
CA MET A 62 14.13 19.77 9.18
C MET A 62 13.62 19.23 7.85
N TYR A 63 12.77 20.00 7.18
CA TYR A 63 12.23 19.64 5.87
C TYR A 63 13.35 19.44 4.85
N ALA A 64 14.29 20.40 4.73
CA ALA A 64 15.39 20.33 3.78
C ALA A 64 16.28 19.10 3.97
N ASN A 65 16.50 18.66 5.22
CA ASN A 65 17.31 17.49 5.53
C ASN A 65 16.53 16.16 5.44
N THR A 66 15.21 16.19 5.33
CA THR A 66 14.36 14.98 5.30
C THR A 66 13.58 14.82 4.00
N VAL A 67 13.87 15.60 2.96
CA VAL A 67 13.14 15.56 1.68
C VAL A 67 13.10 14.15 1.09
N VAL A 68 14.24 13.44 1.10
CA VAL A 68 14.34 12.09 0.53
C VAL A 68 13.51 11.10 1.33
N ASP A 69 13.63 11.09 2.66
CA ASP A 69 12.88 10.18 3.52
C ASP A 69 11.37 10.45 3.43
N ARG A 70 10.96 11.72 3.30
CA ARG A 70 9.56 12.09 3.06
C ARG A 70 9.06 11.61 1.71
N GLN A 71 9.90 11.67 0.66
CA GLN A 71 9.56 11.10 -0.64
C GLN A 71 9.41 9.57 -0.54
N ASN A 72 10.30 8.88 0.17
CA ASN A 72 10.19 7.43 0.38
C ASN A 72 8.87 7.06 1.09
N VAL A 73 8.44 7.87 2.07
CA VAL A 73 7.13 7.70 2.71
C VAL A 73 6.00 7.88 1.68
N ALA A 74 6.04 8.93 0.87
CA ALA A 74 5.02 9.17 -0.15
C ALA A 74 4.94 8.02 -1.17
N ASP A 75 6.08 7.54 -1.66
CA ASP A 75 6.15 6.42 -2.61
C ASP A 75 5.60 5.12 -2.00
N ALA A 76 5.85 4.88 -0.70
CA ALA A 76 5.28 3.75 0.02
C ALA A 76 3.76 3.88 0.27
N GLU A 77 3.25 5.10 0.47
CA GLU A 77 1.80 5.36 0.55
C GLU A 77 1.11 5.07 -0.78
N ASP A 78 1.68 5.54 -1.89
CA ASP A 78 1.17 5.30 -3.24
C ASP A 78 1.21 3.81 -3.61
N SER A 79 2.27 3.11 -3.21
CA SER A 79 2.40 1.66 -3.42
C SER A 79 1.35 0.87 -2.64
N LEU A 80 1.10 1.24 -1.37
CA LEU A 80 0.05 0.61 -0.57
C LEU A 80 -1.34 0.86 -1.15
N GLU A 81 -1.62 2.08 -1.59
CA GLU A 81 -2.92 2.40 -2.17
C GLU A 81 -3.14 1.65 -3.49
N SER A 82 -2.11 1.57 -4.33
CA SER A 82 -2.13 0.79 -5.57
C SER A 82 -2.41 -0.69 -5.30
N ALA A 83 -1.76 -1.29 -4.32
CA ALA A 83 -1.99 -2.68 -3.93
C ALA A 83 -3.43 -2.91 -3.43
N LYS A 84 -3.98 -1.98 -2.64
CA LYS A 84 -5.37 -2.03 -2.17
C LYS A 84 -6.37 -1.93 -3.32
N MET A 85 -6.13 -1.06 -4.29
CA MET A 85 -6.97 -0.94 -5.49
C MET A 85 -7.00 -2.25 -6.28
N THR A 86 -5.83 -2.87 -6.50
CA THR A 86 -5.72 -4.18 -7.17
C THR A 86 -6.53 -5.25 -6.43
N LEU A 87 -6.37 -5.34 -5.10
CA LEU A 87 -7.12 -6.29 -4.29
C LEU A 87 -8.64 -6.05 -4.38
N ASN A 88 -9.09 -4.80 -4.29
CA ASN A 88 -10.50 -4.44 -4.40
C ASN A 88 -11.08 -4.83 -5.76
N ASN A 89 -10.35 -4.56 -6.85
CA ASN A 89 -10.77 -4.93 -8.19
C ASN A 89 -10.96 -6.45 -8.31
N LEU A 90 -10.01 -7.24 -7.82
CA LEU A 90 -10.10 -8.71 -7.84
C LEU A 90 -11.26 -9.24 -6.98
N GLN A 91 -11.52 -8.64 -5.81
CA GLN A 91 -12.66 -8.99 -4.97
C GLN A 91 -13.99 -8.64 -5.65
N THR A 92 -14.04 -7.51 -6.36
CA THR A 92 -15.20 -7.10 -7.16
C THR A 92 -15.43 -8.08 -8.30
N GLU A 93 -14.38 -8.48 -9.02
CA GLU A 93 -14.44 -9.49 -10.07
C GLU A 93 -14.97 -10.82 -9.55
N LEU A 94 -14.48 -11.28 -8.39
CA LEU A 94 -14.97 -12.50 -7.75
C LEU A 94 -16.47 -12.43 -7.45
N ARG A 95 -16.94 -11.31 -6.91
CA ARG A 95 -18.36 -11.10 -6.62
C ARG A 95 -19.21 -11.14 -7.88
N ILE A 96 -18.74 -10.54 -8.97
CA ILE A 96 -19.42 -10.57 -10.28
C ILE A 96 -19.47 -12.00 -10.81
N THR A 97 -18.35 -12.72 -10.81
CA THR A 97 -18.28 -14.11 -11.30
C THR A 97 -19.20 -15.02 -10.50
N LEU A 98 -19.25 -14.89 -9.17
CA LEU A 98 -20.17 -15.65 -8.33
C LEU A 98 -21.64 -15.33 -8.65
N ALA A 99 -21.99 -14.05 -8.81
CA ALA A 99 -23.35 -13.65 -9.20
C ALA A 99 -23.75 -14.21 -10.58
N LEU A 100 -22.83 -14.21 -11.55
CA LEU A 100 -23.06 -14.81 -12.87
C LEU A 100 -23.27 -16.33 -12.77
N VAL A 101 -22.48 -17.02 -11.94
CA VAL A 101 -22.66 -18.45 -11.68
C VAL A 101 -24.02 -18.74 -11.05
N GLU A 102 -24.46 -17.94 -10.09
CA GLU A 102 -25.78 -18.06 -9.48
C GLU A 102 -26.89 -17.81 -10.49
N LEU A 103 -26.77 -16.78 -11.34
CA LEU A 103 -27.71 -16.51 -12.42
C LEU A 103 -27.84 -17.71 -13.37
N VAL A 104 -26.71 -18.28 -13.79
CA VAL A 104 -26.69 -19.47 -14.66
C VAL A 104 -27.29 -20.70 -13.96
N LYS A 105 -27.08 -20.85 -12.66
CA LYS A 105 -27.69 -21.93 -11.86
C LYS A 105 -29.19 -21.73 -11.62
N GLY A 106 -29.66 -20.48 -11.58
CA GLY A 106 -31.06 -20.08 -11.41
C GLY A 106 -31.87 -20.02 -12.72
N VAL A 107 -31.24 -20.28 -13.87
CA VAL A 107 -31.94 -20.70 -15.10
C VAL A 107 -32.19 -22.21 -15.00
N ALA A 108 -33.18 -22.58 -14.18
CA ALA A 108 -33.87 -23.86 -14.17
C ALA A 108 -35.29 -23.66 -13.63
#